data_AF-A0A1F3DGK7-F1
#
_entry.id   AF-A0A1F3DGK7-F1
#
_cell.length_a   1.000
_cell.length_b   1.000
_cell.length_c   1.000
_cell.angle_alpha   90.00
_cell.angle_beta   90.00
_cell.angle_gamma   90.00
#
_symmetry.space_group_name_H-M   'P 1'
#
loop_
_entity.id
_entity.type
_entity.pdbx_description
1 polymer ?
#
loop_
_entity_poly.entity_id
_entity_poly.type
_entity_poly.pdbx_seq_one_letter_code
_entity_poly.pdbx_strand_id
1 'polypeptide(L)'
;MKNKNIYWKSAIELIKAGKKIEQSEINFNKEHINIDDVKFFNKHKIKVPESLIFYDDENIDCSEIPEITKKDIISGKIQWFKIDEIPLDNEVRTWIIKQNIKLNELVPQLIQNFYQTMKSIRKNAAL
;
A
#
# COMPACT_ATOMS: atom_id res chain seq x y z
N MET A 1 -22.91 -36.31 12.47
CA MET A 1 -22.18 -35.74 13.62
C MET A 1 -22.93 -34.49 14.07
N LYS A 2 -23.22 -34.32 15.36
CA LYS A 2 -23.94 -33.15 15.87
C LYS A 2 -23.00 -31.94 15.82
N ASN A 3 -23.26 -30.97 14.94
CA ASN A 3 -22.61 -29.66 15.00
C ASN A 3 -23.01 -29.01 16.33
N LYS A 4 -22.11 -29.02 17.30
CA LYS A 4 -22.25 -28.17 18.49
C LYS A 4 -21.95 -26.75 18.03
N ASN A 5 -22.97 -25.94 17.83
CA ASN A 5 -22.81 -24.51 17.57
C ASN A 5 -22.50 -23.80 18.89
N ILE A 6 -21.22 -23.64 19.19
CA ILE A 6 -20.72 -22.85 20.32
C ILE A 6 -20.67 -21.39 19.88
N TYR A 7 -21.38 -20.53 20.59
CA TYR A 7 -21.30 -19.09 20.35
C TYR A 7 -19.88 -18.57 20.59
N TRP A 8 -19.38 -17.70 19.72
CA TRP A 8 -17.98 -17.29 19.70
C TRP A 8 -17.44 -16.76 21.04
N LYS A 9 -18.22 -15.97 21.80
CA LYS A 9 -17.77 -15.50 23.13
C LYS A 9 -17.56 -16.65 24.10
N SER A 10 -18.43 -17.65 24.08
CA SER A 10 -18.27 -18.86 24.89
C SER A 10 -17.09 -19.70 24.41
N ALA A 11 -16.80 -19.71 23.11
CA ALA A 11 -15.63 -20.39 22.56
C ALA A 11 -14.32 -19.78 23.10
N ILE A 12 -14.23 -18.46 23.21
CA ILE A 12 -13.07 -17.78 23.83
C ILE A 12 -12.84 -18.27 25.26
N GLU A 13 -13.88 -18.30 26.08
CA GLU A 13 -13.78 -18.73 27.47
C GLU A 13 -13.38 -20.20 27.60
N LEU A 14 -13.89 -21.06 26.73
CA LEU A 14 -13.52 -22.48 26.71
C LEU A 14 -12.06 -22.70 26.25
N ILE A 15 -11.57 -21.91 25.28
CA ILE A 15 -10.17 -21.95 24.84
C ILE A 15 -9.24 -21.47 25.98
N LYS A 16 -9.60 -20.38 26.67
CA LYS A 16 -8.86 -19.90 27.85
C LYS A 16 -8.81 -20.96 28.97
N ALA A 17 -9.89 -21.72 29.14
CA ALA A 17 -9.96 -22.84 30.07
C ALA A 17 -9.19 -24.11 29.60
N GLY A 18 -8.46 -24.03 28.49
CA GLY A 18 -7.61 -25.12 27.96
C GLY A 18 -8.34 -26.17 27.13
N LYS A 19 -9.62 -25.95 26.78
CA LYS A 19 -10.34 -26.86 25.89
C LYS A 19 -9.95 -26.60 24.45
N LYS A 20 -9.68 -27.69 23.71
CA LYS A 20 -9.55 -27.64 22.25
C LYS A 20 -10.93 -27.52 21.63
N ILE A 21 -11.09 -26.55 20.74
CA ILE A 21 -12.31 -26.29 19.98
C ILE A 21 -11.91 -26.23 18.51
N GLU A 22 -12.70 -26.86 17.65
CA GLU A 22 -12.49 -26.83 16.22
C GLU A 22 -13.26 -25.67 15.57
N GLN A 23 -12.76 -25.16 14.45
CA GLN A 23 -13.40 -24.04 13.74
C GLN A 23 -14.86 -24.34 13.35
N SER A 24 -15.19 -25.58 13.01
CA SER A 24 -16.55 -26.01 12.65
C SER A 24 -17.54 -26.00 13.82
N GLU A 25 -17.05 -25.90 15.05
CA GLU A 25 -17.89 -25.84 16.26
C GLU A 25 -18.27 -24.41 16.64
N ILE A 26 -17.70 -23.39 15.97
CA ILE A 26 -17.89 -21.99 16.36
C ILE A 26 -18.90 -21.32 15.46
N ASN A 27 -19.88 -20.68 16.10
CA ASN A 27 -20.87 -19.86 15.44
C ASN A 27 -20.65 -18.38 15.81
N PHE A 28 -20.36 -17.58 14.78
CA PHE A 28 -20.14 -16.14 14.90
C PHE A 28 -21.43 -15.30 14.79
N ASN A 29 -22.59 -15.92 14.52
CA ASN A 29 -23.91 -15.25 14.46
C ASN A 29 -24.00 -14.02 13.54
N LYS A 30 -23.07 -13.84 12.59
CA LYS A 30 -22.93 -12.61 11.78
C LYS A 30 -22.71 -11.35 12.61
N GLU A 31 -22.19 -11.48 13.83
CA GLU A 31 -21.83 -10.35 14.67
C GLU A 31 -20.46 -9.81 14.28
N HIS A 32 -20.26 -8.50 14.49
CA HIS A 32 -18.95 -7.87 14.40
C HIS A 32 -18.08 -8.26 15.59
N ILE A 33 -16.84 -8.64 15.32
CA ILE A 33 -15.87 -9.12 16.30
C ILE A 33 -14.66 -8.22 16.28
N ASN A 34 -14.28 -7.71 17.45
CA ASN A 34 -13.12 -6.83 17.59
C ASN A 34 -11.83 -7.55 17.15
N ILE A 35 -10.94 -6.82 16.49
CA ILE A 35 -9.65 -7.32 16.03
C ILE A 35 -8.83 -8.03 17.11
N ASP A 36 -8.95 -7.66 18.38
CA ASP A 36 -8.19 -8.31 19.46
C ASP A 36 -8.70 -9.73 19.77
N ASP A 37 -10.00 -9.95 19.73
CA ASP A 37 -10.61 -11.28 19.84
C ASP A 37 -10.28 -12.13 18.59
N VAL A 38 -10.23 -11.50 17.41
CA VAL A 38 -9.80 -12.16 16.16
C VAL A 38 -8.34 -12.59 16.25
N LYS A 39 -7.44 -11.75 16.77
CA LYS A 39 -6.03 -12.12 17.04
C LYS A 39 -5.96 -13.33 17.98
N PHE A 40 -6.80 -13.37 19.01
CA PHE A 40 -6.86 -14.50 19.94
C PHE A 40 -7.26 -15.80 19.24
N PHE A 41 -8.31 -15.79 18.41
CA PHE A 41 -8.72 -16.95 17.62
C PHE A 41 -7.64 -17.41 16.63
N ASN A 42 -7.00 -16.48 15.93
CA ASN A 42 -5.93 -16.78 14.97
C ASN A 42 -4.74 -17.50 15.63
N LYS A 43 -4.35 -17.12 16.86
CA LYS A 43 -3.32 -17.82 17.64
C LYS A 43 -3.68 -19.29 17.90
N HIS A 44 -4.97 -19.60 17.96
CA HIS A 44 -5.50 -20.96 18.16
C HIS A 44 -5.95 -21.63 16.84
N LYS A 45 -5.50 -21.11 15.69
CA LYS A 45 -5.80 -21.64 14.35
C LYS A 45 -7.29 -21.64 13.99
N ILE A 46 -8.09 -20.81 14.65
CA ILE A 46 -9.50 -20.57 14.31
C ILE A 46 -9.56 -19.31 13.47
N LYS A 47 -10.08 -19.42 12.24
CA LYS A 47 -10.24 -18.25 11.36
C LYS A 47 -11.61 -17.62 11.55
N VAL A 48 -11.62 -16.31 11.75
CA VAL A 48 -12.84 -15.49 11.72
C VAL A 48 -13.07 -14.99 10.28
N PRO A 49 -14.31 -15.07 9.73
CA PRO A 49 -14.60 -14.49 8.43
C PRO A 49 -14.30 -12.99 8.38
N GLU A 50 -13.58 -12.52 7.35
CA GLU A 50 -13.14 -11.13 7.24
C GLU A 50 -14.29 -10.12 7.30
N SER A 51 -15.44 -10.47 6.72
CA SER A 51 -16.64 -9.63 6.74
C SER A 51 -17.22 -9.38 8.14
N LEU A 52 -16.76 -10.11 9.15
CA LEU A 52 -17.20 -10.00 10.54
C LEU A 52 -16.15 -9.33 11.42
N ILE A 53 -14.99 -8.97 10.88
CA ILE A 53 -13.91 -8.34 11.65
C ILE A 53 -14.17 -6.84 11.72
N PHE A 54 -14.20 -6.30 12.93
CA PHE A 54 -14.34 -4.87 13.18
C PHE A 54 -13.00 -4.26 13.59
N TYR A 55 -12.61 -3.22 12.86
CA TYR A 55 -11.43 -2.40 13.12
C TYR A 55 -11.91 -1.08 13.73
N ASP A 56 -11.37 -0.74 14.89
CA ASP A 56 -11.64 0.52 15.57
C ASP A 56 -10.68 1.59 15.06
N ASP A 57 -10.96 2.07 13.85
CA ASP A 57 -10.11 3.02 13.15
C ASP A 57 -9.98 4.36 13.91
N GLU A 58 -10.97 4.71 14.74
CA GLU A 58 -10.99 5.96 15.52
C GLU A 58 -9.97 5.95 16.67
N ASN A 59 -9.52 4.77 17.12
CA ASN A 59 -8.57 4.59 18.21
C ASN A 59 -7.18 4.12 17.74
N ILE A 60 -6.87 4.20 16.45
CA ILE A 60 -5.52 3.90 15.94
C ILE A 60 -4.56 5.02 16.35
N ASP A 61 -3.60 4.70 17.21
CA ASP A 61 -2.51 5.61 17.56
C ASP A 61 -1.51 5.73 16.40
N CYS A 62 -1.66 6.80 15.63
CA CYS A 62 -0.76 7.16 14.54
C CYS A 62 0.34 8.15 14.98
N SER A 63 0.51 8.43 16.28
CA SER A 63 1.45 9.46 16.77
C SER A 63 2.92 9.16 16.42
N GLU A 64 3.28 7.89 16.26
CA GLU A 64 4.61 7.46 15.85
C GLU A 64 4.83 7.51 14.33
N ILE A 65 3.77 7.70 13.54
CA ILE A 65 3.85 7.79 12.08
C ILE A 65 3.96 9.27 11.71
N PRO A 66 5.15 9.77 11.36
CA PRO A 66 5.31 11.17 11.03
C PRO A 66 4.47 11.52 9.80
N GLU A 67 3.61 12.53 9.93
CA GLU A 67 2.85 13.06 8.80
C GLU A 67 3.78 13.53 7.68
N ILE A 68 3.40 13.25 6.45
CA ILE A 68 4.09 13.78 5.27
C ILE A 68 3.85 15.29 5.18
N THR A 69 4.91 16.08 5.33
CA THR A 69 4.80 17.54 5.24
C THR A 69 5.13 18.06 3.84
N LYS A 70 4.68 19.28 3.51
CA LYS A 70 5.09 19.98 2.29
C LYS A 70 6.61 20.16 2.20
N LYS A 71 7.31 20.24 3.34
CA LYS A 71 8.77 20.35 3.38
C LYS A 71 9.44 19.05 2.92
N ASP A 72 8.87 17.89 3.23
CA ASP A 72 9.37 16.59 2.76
C ASP A 72 9.21 16.44 1.23
N ILE A 73 8.17 17.05 0.65
CA ILE A 73 7.95 17.12 -0.81
C ILE A 73 8.99 18.05 -1.46
N ILE A 74 9.12 19.28 -0.95
CA ILE A 74 10.00 20.31 -1.54
C ILE A 74 11.49 19.91 -1.41
N SER A 75 11.86 19.27 -0.30
CA SER A 75 13.25 18.80 -0.09
C SER A 75 13.62 17.58 -0.93
N GLY A 76 12.66 16.96 -1.64
CA GLY A 76 12.89 15.74 -2.42
C GLY A 76 13.11 14.50 -1.57
N LYS A 77 12.86 14.56 -0.25
CA LYS A 77 12.85 13.40 0.65
C LYS A 77 11.77 12.40 0.26
N ILE A 78 10.68 12.89 -0.34
CA ILE A 78 9.65 12.07 -0.98
C ILE A 78 9.77 12.26 -2.49
N GLN A 79 10.35 11.26 -3.16
CA GLN A 79 10.37 11.20 -4.62
C GLN A 79 9.10 10.52 -5.10
N TRP A 80 8.21 11.29 -5.73
CA TRP A 80 7.05 10.73 -6.41
C TRP A 80 7.51 10.04 -7.69
N PHE A 81 7.49 8.72 -7.70
CA PHE A 81 7.64 7.97 -8.94
C PHE A 81 6.35 8.11 -9.75
N LYS A 82 6.34 9.09 -10.66
CA LYS A 82 5.29 9.18 -11.67
C LYS A 82 5.71 8.33 -12.86
N ILE A 83 5.00 7.23 -13.07
CA ILE A 83 5.13 6.42 -14.27
C ILE A 83 4.24 7.08 -15.32
N ASP A 84 4.87 7.77 -16.27
CA ASP A 84 4.20 8.39 -17.41
C ASP A 84 4.60 7.64 -18.69
N GLU A 85 3.62 7.41 -19.58
CA GLU A 85 3.87 6.91 -20.92
C GLU A 85 4.02 8.09 -21.88
N ILE A 86 5.10 8.12 -22.65
CA ILE A 86 5.33 9.15 -23.67
C ILE A 86 5.11 8.50 -25.03
N PRO A 87 4.10 8.94 -25.81
CA PRO A 87 3.91 8.44 -27.15
C PRO A 87 5.11 8.84 -28.01
N LEU A 88 5.72 7.86 -28.68
CA LEU A 88 6.82 8.07 -29.61
C LEU A 88 6.35 7.79 -31.03
N ASP A 89 6.79 8.62 -31.96
CA ASP A 89 6.64 8.33 -33.38
C ASP A 89 7.38 7.04 -33.75
N ASN A 90 6.86 6.33 -34.76
CA ASN A 90 7.40 5.05 -35.21
C ASN A 90 8.85 5.15 -35.70
N GLU A 91 9.23 6.24 -36.36
CA GLU A 91 10.60 6.47 -36.82
C GLU A 91 11.54 6.58 -35.62
N VAL A 92 11.18 7.43 -34.66
CA VAL A 92 11.96 7.67 -33.44
C VAL A 92 12.11 6.39 -32.62
N ARG A 93 11.01 5.64 -32.46
CA ARG A 93 11.03 4.34 -31.77
C ARG A 93 11.97 3.35 -32.45
N THR A 94 11.91 3.26 -33.77
CA THR A 94 12.77 2.34 -34.56
C THR A 94 14.24 2.73 -34.42
N TRP A 95 14.54 4.02 -34.45
CA TRP A 95 15.89 4.53 -34.26
C TRP A 95 16.43 4.20 -32.86
N ILE A 96 15.65 4.44 -31.79
CA ILE A 96 16.02 4.11 -30.40
C ILE A 96 16.38 2.62 -30.26
N ILE A 97 15.53 1.75 -30.80
CA ILE A 97 15.74 0.29 -30.72
C ILE A 97 16.99 -0.10 -31.51
N LYS A 98 17.15 0.40 -32.74
CA LYS A 98 18.30 0.06 -33.61
C LYS A 98 19.64 0.49 -33.01
N GLN A 99 19.67 1.62 -32.32
CA GLN A 99 20.89 2.16 -31.71
C GLN A 99 21.10 1.69 -30.27
N ASN A 100 20.23 0.81 -29.74
CA ASN A 100 20.28 0.31 -28.37
C ASN A 100 20.34 1.46 -27.33
N ILE A 101 19.55 2.50 -27.56
CA ILE A 101 19.56 3.69 -26.72
C ILE A 101 18.78 3.44 -25.43
N LYS A 102 19.43 3.73 -24.31
CA LYS A 102 18.84 3.68 -22.98
C LYS A 102 17.99 4.93 -22.73
N LEU A 103 16.67 4.81 -22.88
CA LEU A 103 15.73 5.92 -22.70
C LEU A 103 15.81 6.57 -21.31
N ASN A 104 16.05 5.78 -20.27
CA ASN A 104 16.24 6.27 -18.90
C ASN A 104 17.49 7.15 -18.72
N GLU A 105 18.47 7.07 -19.62
CA GLU A 105 19.65 7.93 -19.64
C GLU A 105 19.45 9.12 -20.61
N LEU A 106 18.85 8.88 -21.78
CA LEU A 106 18.61 9.90 -22.80
C LEU A 106 17.61 10.97 -22.36
N VAL A 107 16.46 10.57 -21.83
CA VAL A 107 15.37 11.51 -21.50
C VAL A 107 15.80 12.56 -20.46
N PRO A 108 16.47 12.20 -19.34
CA PRO A 108 16.98 13.19 -18.40
C PRO A 108 17.96 14.19 -19.04
N GLN A 109 18.86 13.71 -19.92
CA GLN A 109 19.82 14.58 -20.62
C GLN A 109 19.12 15.55 -21.57
N LEU A 110 18.11 15.09 -22.32
CA LEU A 110 17.32 15.95 -23.20
C LEU A 110 16.60 17.05 -22.40
N ILE A 111 15.96 16.70 -21.30
CA ILE A 111 15.27 17.65 -20.42
C ILE A 111 16.26 18.66 -19.83
N GLN A 112 17.41 18.19 -19.32
CA GLN A 112 18.45 19.04 -18.76
C GLN A 112 18.99 20.02 -19.81
N ASN A 113 19.33 19.53 -21.00
CA ASN A 113 19.87 20.35 -22.09
C ASN A 113 18.85 21.37 -22.58
N PHE A 114 17.58 20.97 -22.72
CA PHE A 114 16.49 21.88 -23.05
C PHE A 114 16.37 23.01 -22.02
N TYR A 115 16.34 22.68 -20.73
CA TYR A 115 16.27 23.67 -19.65
C TYR A 115 17.45 24.64 -19.67
N GLN A 116 18.68 24.12 -19.81
CA GLN A 116 19.89 24.95 -19.87
C GLN A 116 19.88 25.88 -21.09
N THR A 117 19.47 25.37 -22.25
CA THR A 117 19.37 26.14 -23.49
C THR A 117 18.34 27.26 -23.35
N MET A 118 17.14 26.96 -22.85
CA MET A 118 16.10 27.96 -22.62
C MET A 118 16.54 29.05 -21.63
N LYS A 119 17.27 28.67 -20.58
CA LYS A 119 17.84 29.62 -19.61
C LYS A 119 18.90 30.52 -20.23
N SER A 120 19.73 30.00 -21.12
CA SER A 120 20.76 30.76 -21.84
C SER A 120 20.14 31.74 -22.84
N ILE A 121 19.14 31.32 -23.61
CA ILE A 121 18.43 32.18 -24.57
C ILE A 121 17.77 33.37 -23.86
N ARG A 122 17.14 33.15 -22.70
CA ARG A 122 16.55 34.23 -21.90
C ARG A 122 17.58 35.26 -21.39
N LYS A 123 18.82 34.85 -21.14
CA LYS A 123 19.89 35.78 -20.75
C LYS A 123 20.38 36.63 -21.92
N ASN A 124 20.42 36.06 -23.13
CA ASN A 124 20.93 36.75 -24.31
C ASN A 124 19.89 37.62 -25.04
N ALA A 125 18.58 37.38 -24.80
CA ALA A 125 17.50 38.23 -25.32
C ALA A 125 17.29 39.53 -24.52
N ALA A 126 18.03 39.74 -23.43
CA ALA A 126 17.99 40.92 -22.58
C ALA A 126 19.25 41.80 -22.72
N LEU A 127 20.06 41.57 -23.76
CA LEU A 127 21.20 42.39 -24.18
C LEU A 127 20.83 43.17 -25.45
#